data_AF-A0A3N5F7R0-F1
#
_entry.id   AF-A0A3N5F7R0-F1
#
_cell.length_a   1.000
_cell.length_b   1.000
_cell.length_c   1.000
_cell.angle_alpha   90.00
_cell.angle_beta   90.00
_cell.angle_gamma   90.00
#
_symmetry.space_group_name_H-M   'P 1'
#
loop_
_entity.id
_entity.type
_entity.pdbx_description
1 polymer ?
#
loop_
_entity_poly.entity_id
_entity_poly.type
_entity_poly.pdbx_seq_one_letter_code
_entity_poly.pdbx_strand_id
1 'polypeptide(L)'
;MRLHHLLALSLLAAAAVSCSSDARSDQPAEAPPRMMAPTEKTTPPRKVQMSQYDPLIIEHARAMISEGRETFRNDTFGSEAFWGDTLGLHTAIDGSKGPGVSPKTALTVGLKVDSEAVPEEMAQKLKKNEVDLDAPATTVALLKVNAVVGVRGFFEESGRLKSVGITCALCHSTVDDSFSPGI
;
A
#
# COMPACT_ATOMS: atom_id res chain seq x y z
N MET A 1 -3.57 45.01 -58.00
CA MET A 1 -4.88 45.43 -58.57
C MET A 1 -5.96 45.17 -57.51
N ARG A 2 -6.61 46.26 -57.07
CA ARG A 2 -7.92 46.43 -56.41
C ARG A 2 -8.33 45.41 -55.33
N LEU A 3 -8.38 45.73 -54.02
CA LEU A 3 -9.01 46.84 -53.27
C LEU A 3 -10.54 46.74 -53.19
N HIS A 4 -11.04 47.01 -51.96
CA HIS A 4 -12.42 47.25 -51.48
C HIS A 4 -13.12 46.05 -50.81
N HIS A 5 -13.77 46.14 -49.64
CA HIS A 5 -13.80 47.07 -48.51
C HIS A 5 -14.91 46.55 -47.54
N LEU A 6 -14.81 46.96 -46.26
CA LEU A 6 -15.88 47.08 -45.23
C LEU A 6 -16.22 45.83 -44.40
N LEU A 7 -15.86 45.78 -43.11
CA LEU A 7 -16.44 46.46 -41.93
C LEU A 7 -17.82 45.92 -41.49
N ALA A 8 -17.82 45.17 -40.38
CA ALA A 8 -18.77 45.15 -39.27
C ALA A 8 -18.16 44.17 -38.24
N LEU A 9 -17.54 44.56 -37.12
CA LEU A 9 -17.98 45.38 -35.99
C LEU A 9 -19.39 45.04 -35.49
N SER A 10 -19.53 43.97 -34.70
CA SER A 10 -20.56 43.92 -33.66
C SER A 10 -20.29 42.86 -32.58
N LEU A 11 -20.13 43.40 -31.38
CA LEU A 11 -20.62 42.93 -30.08
C LEU A 11 -20.05 41.65 -29.42
N LEU A 12 -19.41 41.94 -28.29
CA LEU A 12 -19.31 41.16 -27.06
C LEU A 12 -20.54 40.28 -26.77
N ALA A 13 -20.26 39.02 -26.43
CA ALA A 13 -20.95 38.34 -25.34
C ALA A 13 -19.93 37.42 -24.64
N ALA A 14 -19.35 37.91 -23.54
CA ALA A 14 -18.62 37.08 -22.59
C ALA A 14 -19.64 36.22 -21.83
N ALA A 15 -19.83 34.98 -22.25
CA ALA A 15 -20.53 33.99 -21.45
C ALA A 15 -19.57 33.50 -20.36
N ALA A 16 -19.63 34.13 -19.19
CA ALA A 16 -19.05 33.58 -17.98
C ALA A 16 -19.78 32.26 -17.66
N VAL A 17 -19.14 31.14 -17.96
CA VAL A 17 -19.53 29.84 -17.43
C VAL A 17 -19.14 29.85 -15.95
N SER A 18 -20.10 30.27 -15.13
CA SER A 18 -20.05 30.05 -13.69
C SER A 18 -20.19 28.55 -13.46
N CYS A 19 -19.07 27.83 -13.39
CA CYS A 19 -19.05 26.54 -12.73
C CYS A 19 -19.32 26.81 -11.26
N SER A 20 -20.57 26.58 -10.87
CA SER A 20 -21.01 26.58 -9.49
C SER A 20 -20.07 25.65 -8.73
N SER A 21 -19.36 26.18 -7.76
CA SER A 21 -18.87 25.40 -6.64
C SER A 21 -20.05 24.57 -6.14
N ASP A 22 -20.00 23.25 -6.35
CA ASP A 22 -20.87 22.32 -5.63
C ASP A 22 -20.59 22.52 -4.15
N ALA A 23 -21.38 23.42 -3.58
CA ALA A 23 -21.61 23.53 -2.16
C ALA A 23 -22.15 22.17 -1.76
N ARG A 24 -21.21 21.34 -1.29
CA ARG A 24 -21.37 20.24 -0.34
C ARG A 24 -22.74 20.37 0.31
N SER A 25 -23.68 19.56 -0.16
CA SER A 25 -25.03 19.53 0.36
C SER A 25 -24.94 19.39 1.87
N ASP A 26 -25.47 20.37 2.59
CA ASP A 26 -25.86 20.25 3.99
C ASP A 26 -26.90 19.12 4.08
N GLN A 27 -26.43 17.88 4.12
CA GLN A 27 -27.19 16.81 4.72
C GLN A 27 -27.17 17.08 6.22
N PRO A 28 -28.33 17.32 6.86
CA PRO A 28 -28.37 17.34 8.32
C PRO A 28 -27.80 16.01 8.79
N ALA A 29 -26.80 16.08 9.67
CA ALA A 29 -26.22 14.90 10.31
C ALA A 29 -27.37 14.04 10.84
N GLU A 30 -27.54 12.87 10.26
CA GLU A 30 -28.46 11.86 10.75
C GLU A 30 -28.11 11.64 12.22
N ALA A 31 -29.08 11.85 13.10
CA ALA A 31 -28.85 11.70 14.53
C ALA A 31 -28.23 10.32 14.77
N PRO A 32 -27.16 10.21 15.59
CA PRO A 32 -26.53 8.92 15.84
C PRO A 32 -27.63 7.94 16.26
N PRO A 33 -27.58 6.68 15.77
CA PRO A 33 -28.59 5.71 16.15
C PRO A 33 -28.71 5.73 17.66
N ARG A 34 -29.92 5.96 18.19
CA ARG A 34 -30.18 5.82 19.62
C ARG A 34 -29.66 4.44 19.99
N MET A 35 -28.55 4.40 20.74
CA MET A 35 -28.08 3.16 21.32
C MET A 35 -29.25 2.63 22.13
N MET A 36 -29.87 1.54 21.66
CA MET A 36 -30.76 0.75 22.50
C MET A 36 -29.90 0.39 23.71
N ALA A 37 -30.28 0.91 24.87
CA ALA A 37 -29.67 0.47 26.12
C ALA A 37 -29.70 -1.07 26.12
N PRO A 38 -28.56 -1.75 26.35
CA PRO A 38 -28.57 -3.20 26.40
C PRO A 38 -29.57 -3.63 27.47
N THR A 39 -30.70 -4.21 27.08
CA THR A 39 -31.52 -5.02 27.97
C THR A 39 -30.88 -6.41 28.09
N GLU A 40 -29.58 -6.42 28.37
CA GLU A 40 -28.88 -7.64 28.69
C GLU A 40 -29.24 -7.97 30.14
N LYS A 41 -30.09 -8.98 30.33
CA LYS A 41 -30.26 -9.62 31.64
C LYS A 41 -28.87 -10.07 32.06
N THR A 42 -28.29 -9.38 33.04
CA THR A 42 -26.94 -9.64 33.57
C THR A 42 -26.89 -11.06 34.11
N THR A 43 -26.49 -12.00 33.26
CA THR A 43 -26.14 -13.34 33.69
C THR A 43 -24.79 -13.21 34.40
N PRO A 44 -24.66 -13.63 35.66
CA PRO A 44 -23.40 -13.52 36.37
C PRO A 44 -22.29 -14.21 35.56
N PRO A 45 -21.08 -13.61 35.46
CA PRO A 45 -20.01 -14.18 34.65
C PRO A 45 -19.77 -15.61 35.12
N ARG A 46 -19.93 -16.56 34.18
CA ARG A 46 -19.62 -17.97 34.43
C ARG A 46 -18.16 -18.02 34.88
N LYS A 47 -17.90 -18.54 36.09
CA LYS A 47 -16.53 -18.85 36.53
C LYS A 47 -15.92 -19.78 35.47
N VAL A 48 -14.99 -19.25 34.67
CA VAL A 48 -14.23 -20.06 33.72
C VAL A 48 -13.31 -20.94 34.54
N GLN A 49 -13.71 -22.19 34.74
CA GLN A 49 -12.81 -23.18 35.33
C GLN A 49 -11.77 -23.50 34.28
N MET A 50 -10.52 -23.12 34.54
CA MET A 50 -9.43 -23.40 33.61
C MET A 50 -9.19 -24.91 33.56
N SER A 51 -9.20 -25.49 32.35
CA SER A 51 -8.88 -26.90 32.16
C SER A 51 -7.36 -27.11 32.25
N GLN A 52 -6.93 -28.33 32.55
CA GLN A 52 -5.51 -28.70 32.53
C GLN A 52 -4.85 -28.54 31.15
N TYR A 53 -5.66 -28.44 30.08
CA TYR A 53 -5.20 -28.24 28.71
C TYR A 53 -5.07 -26.76 28.34
N ASP A 54 -5.60 -25.84 29.15
CA ASP A 54 -5.63 -24.41 28.80
C ASP A 54 -4.24 -23.84 28.49
N PRO A 55 -3.15 -24.18 29.22
CA PRO A 55 -1.81 -23.71 28.86
C PRO A 55 -1.38 -24.16 27.46
N LEU A 56 -1.65 -25.43 27.10
CA LEU A 56 -1.33 -25.99 25.79
C LEU A 56 -2.16 -25.34 24.68
N ILE A 57 -3.46 -25.13 24.92
CA ILE A 57 -4.36 -24.45 23.97
C ILE A 57 -3.85 -23.04 23.68
N ILE A 58 -3.44 -22.31 24.71
CA ILE A 58 -2.94 -20.94 24.55
C ILE A 58 -1.60 -20.94 23.80
N GLU A 59 -0.70 -21.87 24.09
CA GLU A 59 0.57 -22.01 23.36
C GLU A 59 0.33 -22.29 21.86
N HIS A 60 -0.51 -23.26 21.54
CA HIS A 60 -0.88 -23.57 20.16
C HIS A 60 -1.56 -22.41 19.46
N ALA A 61 -2.46 -21.70 20.14
CA ALA A 61 -3.10 -20.51 19.59
C ALA A 61 -2.09 -19.42 19.23
N ARG A 62 -1.08 -19.17 20.08
CA ARG A 62 0.00 -18.21 19.78
C ARG A 62 0.82 -18.65 18.57
N ALA A 63 1.17 -19.94 18.49
CA ALA A 63 1.92 -20.48 17.36
C ALA A 63 1.14 -20.30 16.04
N MET A 64 -0.14 -20.67 16.01
CA MET A 64 -0.99 -20.51 14.82
C MET A 64 -1.16 -19.05 14.40
N ILE A 65 -1.29 -18.12 15.35
CA ILE A 65 -1.36 -16.69 15.03
C ILE A 65 -0.03 -16.19 14.48
N SER A 66 1.10 -16.63 15.04
CA SER A 66 2.43 -16.27 14.53
C SER A 66 2.64 -16.79 13.11
N GLU A 67 2.33 -18.06 12.86
CA GLU A 67 2.40 -18.68 11.53
C GLU A 67 1.48 -17.96 10.53
N GLY A 68 0.23 -17.70 10.91
CA GLY A 68 -0.71 -16.98 10.07
C GLY A 68 -0.25 -15.56 9.70
N ARG A 69 0.46 -14.86 10.62
CA ARG A 69 1.06 -13.55 10.33
C ARG A 69 2.18 -13.66 9.29
N GLU A 70 3.06 -14.66 9.43
CA GLU A 70 4.12 -14.93 8.46
C GLU A 70 3.55 -15.27 7.08
N THR A 71 2.59 -16.19 7.01
CA THR A 71 1.91 -16.55 5.75
C THR A 71 1.24 -15.33 5.12
N PHE A 72 0.50 -14.56 5.90
CA PHE A 72 -0.18 -13.37 5.38
C PHE A 72 0.81 -12.35 4.80
N ARG A 73 1.98 -12.20 5.42
CA ARG A 73 3.00 -11.22 5.00
C ARG A 73 3.79 -11.70 3.79
N ASN A 74 4.26 -12.94 3.85
CA ASN A 74 5.39 -13.42 3.07
C ASN A 74 5.02 -14.50 2.04
N ASP A 75 3.95 -15.26 2.27
CA ASP A 75 3.54 -16.30 1.33
C ASP A 75 2.83 -15.68 0.14
N THR A 76 3.20 -16.16 -1.05
CA THR A 76 2.63 -15.70 -2.30
C THR A 76 1.47 -16.59 -2.71
N PHE A 77 0.61 -16.08 -3.59
CA PHE A 77 -0.45 -16.87 -4.23
C PHE A 77 0.06 -17.91 -5.26
N GLY A 78 1.37 -18.20 -5.31
CA GLY A 78 1.96 -19.00 -6.39
C GLY A 78 1.88 -18.30 -7.75
N SER A 79 1.98 -16.96 -7.76
CA SER A 79 1.72 -16.11 -8.93
C SER A 79 2.98 -15.73 -9.71
N GLU A 80 4.13 -16.29 -9.37
CA GLU A 80 5.46 -15.94 -9.91
C GLU A 80 5.60 -16.26 -11.39
N ALA A 81 4.99 -17.34 -11.87
CA ALA A 81 5.02 -17.69 -13.30
C ALA A 81 4.29 -16.65 -14.15
N PHE A 82 3.21 -16.07 -13.61
CA PHE A 82 2.48 -15.01 -14.29
C PHE A 82 3.25 -13.67 -14.22
N TRP A 83 3.58 -13.20 -13.03
CA TRP A 83 4.23 -11.89 -12.85
C TRP A 83 5.68 -11.86 -13.31
N GLY A 84 6.42 -12.94 -13.05
CA GLY A 84 7.82 -13.10 -13.42
C GLY A 84 7.99 -13.53 -14.86
N ASP A 85 7.53 -14.74 -15.21
CA ASP A 85 7.88 -15.35 -16.50
C ASP A 85 7.04 -14.76 -17.65
N THR A 86 5.74 -14.52 -17.43
CA THR A 86 4.84 -14.04 -18.49
C THR A 86 4.94 -12.53 -18.66
N LEU A 87 4.83 -11.76 -17.58
CA LEU A 87 4.84 -10.29 -17.63
C LEU A 87 6.24 -9.68 -17.50
N GLY A 88 7.22 -10.41 -16.98
CA GLY A 88 8.58 -9.88 -16.82
C GLY A 88 8.69 -8.77 -15.79
N LEU A 89 7.80 -8.70 -14.78
CA LEU A 89 7.69 -7.56 -13.88
C LEU A 89 9.00 -7.26 -13.13
N HIS A 90 9.76 -8.30 -12.78
CA HIS A 90 11.08 -8.16 -12.18
C HIS A 90 12.05 -7.33 -13.05
N THR A 91 12.00 -7.48 -14.38
CA THR A 91 12.85 -6.72 -15.32
C THR A 91 12.43 -5.25 -15.47
N ALA A 92 11.14 -4.98 -15.29
CA ALA A 92 10.62 -3.61 -15.27
C ALA A 92 10.95 -2.90 -13.95
N ILE A 93 10.96 -3.64 -12.83
CA ILE A 93 11.32 -3.11 -11.52
C ILE A 93 12.82 -2.82 -11.43
N ASP A 94 13.67 -3.78 -11.81
CA ASP A 94 15.12 -3.64 -11.71
C ASP A 94 15.75 -2.72 -12.78
N GLY A 95 14.97 -2.33 -13.79
CA GLY A 95 15.40 -1.45 -14.88
C GLY A 95 16.23 -2.16 -15.96
N SER A 96 16.32 -3.49 -15.95
CA SER A 96 16.92 -4.24 -17.05
C SER A 96 16.09 -4.14 -18.34
N LYS A 97 14.78 -3.88 -18.22
CA LYS A 97 13.89 -3.54 -19.34
C LYS A 97 13.07 -2.29 -19.02
N GLY A 98 13.65 -1.13 -19.26
CA GLY A 98 13.00 0.18 -19.08
C GLY A 98 13.70 1.03 -18.01
N PRO A 99 13.07 2.12 -17.54
CA PRO A 99 13.68 3.03 -16.57
C PRO A 99 13.81 2.45 -15.15
N GLY A 100 13.20 1.30 -14.87
CA GLY A 100 13.09 0.78 -13.52
C GLY A 100 11.93 1.40 -12.74
N VAL A 101 11.63 0.86 -11.56
CA VAL A 101 10.66 1.43 -10.63
C VAL A 101 11.40 1.87 -9.38
N SER A 102 11.50 3.17 -9.17
CA SER A 102 12.07 3.73 -7.94
C SER A 102 11.09 3.67 -6.77
N PRO A 103 11.56 3.77 -5.51
CA PRO A 103 10.67 3.89 -4.36
C PRO A 103 9.67 5.03 -4.50
N LYS A 104 10.09 6.22 -4.96
CA LYS A 104 9.17 7.35 -5.19
C LYS A 104 8.08 7.05 -6.21
N THR A 105 8.43 6.40 -7.32
CA THR A 105 7.45 5.99 -8.33
C THR A 105 6.48 4.96 -7.76
N ALA A 106 6.99 3.95 -7.05
CA ALA A 106 6.19 2.92 -6.39
C ALA A 106 5.20 3.51 -5.38
N LEU A 107 5.63 4.47 -4.56
CA LEU A 107 4.78 5.14 -3.57
C LEU A 107 3.66 5.95 -4.22
N THR A 108 3.94 6.59 -5.37
CA THR A 108 2.95 7.36 -6.13
C THR A 108 1.77 6.50 -6.61
N VAL A 109 2.02 5.22 -6.89
CA VAL A 109 0.98 4.26 -7.31
C VAL A 109 0.40 3.45 -6.14
N GLY A 110 0.71 3.83 -4.90
CA GLY A 110 0.13 3.24 -3.68
C GLY A 110 0.85 2.01 -3.16
N LEU A 111 2.04 1.68 -3.68
CA LEU A 111 2.89 0.66 -3.06
C LEU A 111 3.45 1.19 -1.75
N LYS A 112 3.55 0.32 -0.75
CA LYS A 112 3.90 0.69 0.63
C LYS A 112 5.14 -0.05 1.11
N VAL A 113 5.86 0.54 2.06
CA VAL A 113 7.04 -0.08 2.70
C VAL A 113 6.75 -0.37 4.17
N ASP A 114 7.28 -1.49 4.65
CA ASP A 114 7.24 -1.95 6.03
C ASP A 114 8.44 -1.42 6.80
N SER A 115 8.22 -0.51 7.74
CA SER A 115 9.29 0.06 8.53
C SER A 115 9.94 -0.95 9.49
N GLU A 116 9.21 -1.98 9.92
CA GLU A 116 9.70 -3.01 10.84
C GLU A 116 10.61 -4.04 10.13
N ALA A 117 10.43 -4.21 8.81
CA ALA A 117 11.25 -5.12 8.01
C ALA A 117 12.54 -4.47 7.48
N VAL A 118 12.64 -3.14 7.52
CA VAL A 118 13.85 -2.42 7.07
C VAL A 118 14.97 -2.59 8.10
N PRO A 119 16.17 -3.07 7.71
CA PRO A 119 17.30 -3.17 8.63
C PRO A 119 17.68 -1.82 9.24
N GLU A 120 18.05 -1.82 10.53
CA GLU A 120 18.33 -0.60 11.30
C GLU A 120 19.31 0.35 10.60
N GLU A 121 20.37 -0.17 9.97
CA GLU A 121 21.34 0.64 9.21
C GLU A 121 20.68 1.38 8.04
N MET A 122 19.81 0.70 7.29
CA MET A 122 19.09 1.28 6.17
C MET A 122 18.05 2.29 6.67
N ALA A 123 17.34 1.97 7.76
CA ALA A 123 16.38 2.87 8.40
C ALA A 123 17.03 4.19 8.85
N GLN A 124 18.23 4.12 9.43
CA GLN A 124 18.99 5.31 9.82
C GLN A 124 19.40 6.17 8.61
N LYS A 125 19.83 5.53 7.51
CA LYS A 125 20.15 6.24 6.27
C LYS A 125 18.91 6.88 5.65
N LEU A 126 17.76 6.19 5.66
CA LEU A 126 16.47 6.72 5.20
C LEU A 126 16.07 7.96 6.00
N LYS A 127 16.13 7.90 7.34
CA LYS A 127 15.84 9.05 8.23
C LYS A 127 16.76 10.25 8.00
N LYS A 128 17.99 10.02 7.55
CA LYS A 128 18.97 11.07 7.22
C LYS A 128 18.90 11.53 5.76
N ASN A 129 17.99 10.99 4.95
CA ASN A 129 17.91 11.22 3.50
C ASN A 129 19.21 10.85 2.75
N GLU A 130 19.94 9.85 3.25
CA GLU A 130 21.20 9.35 2.65
C GLU A 130 20.96 8.20 1.66
N VAL A 131 19.70 7.77 1.48
CA VAL A 131 19.30 6.75 0.49
C VAL A 131 18.64 7.44 -0.70
N ASP A 132 19.09 7.10 -1.91
CA ASP A 132 18.48 7.58 -3.15
C ASP A 132 17.15 6.86 -3.41
N LEU A 133 16.04 7.57 -3.20
CA LEU A 133 14.67 7.07 -3.44
C LEU A 133 14.21 7.23 -4.90
N ASP A 134 15.03 7.80 -5.78
CA ASP A 134 14.82 7.86 -7.23
C ASP A 134 15.50 6.70 -7.96
N ALA A 135 16.39 5.96 -7.30
CA ALA A 135 17.07 4.80 -7.87
C ALA A 135 16.21 3.53 -7.82
N PRO A 136 16.01 2.81 -8.95
CA PRO A 136 15.36 1.50 -8.98
C PRO A 136 16.07 0.44 -8.12
N ALA A 137 17.39 0.54 -8.00
CA ALA A 137 18.19 -0.33 -7.15
C ALA A 137 17.74 -0.30 -5.67
N THR A 138 17.20 0.83 -5.20
CA THR A 138 16.67 0.95 -3.85
C THR A 138 15.38 0.13 -3.69
N THR A 139 14.50 0.10 -4.68
CA THR A 139 13.32 -0.80 -4.67
C THR A 139 13.74 -2.26 -4.61
N VAL A 140 14.75 -2.64 -5.38
CA VAL A 140 15.31 -4.00 -5.38
C VAL A 140 15.90 -4.34 -4.01
N ALA A 141 16.60 -3.40 -3.37
CA ALA A 141 17.14 -3.59 -2.02
C ALA A 141 16.03 -3.77 -0.96
N LEU A 142 14.95 -2.99 -1.04
CA LEU A 142 13.78 -3.12 -0.16
C LEU A 142 13.06 -4.46 -0.36
N LEU A 143 12.91 -4.92 -1.61
CA LEU A 143 12.34 -6.24 -1.92
C LEU A 143 13.20 -7.38 -1.35
N LYS A 144 14.53 -7.22 -1.31
CA LYS A 144 15.45 -8.24 -0.80
C LYS A 144 15.31 -8.46 0.71
N VAL A 145 14.91 -7.44 1.44
CA VAL A 145 14.66 -7.51 2.89
C VAL A 145 13.17 -7.69 3.21
N ASN A 146 12.33 -8.00 2.21
CA ASN A 146 10.88 -8.15 2.35
C ASN A 146 10.16 -6.92 2.93
N ALA A 147 10.71 -5.73 2.71
CA ALA A 147 10.10 -4.51 3.19
C ALA A 147 8.99 -3.98 2.29
N VAL A 148 8.83 -4.47 1.05
CA VAL A 148 7.74 -4.02 0.18
C VAL A 148 6.46 -4.79 0.49
N VAL A 149 5.43 -4.08 0.94
CA VAL A 149 4.15 -4.66 1.35
C VAL A 149 3.45 -5.30 0.15
N GLY A 150 3.13 -6.59 0.27
CA GLY A 150 2.33 -7.28 -0.74
C GLY A 150 3.10 -7.82 -1.95
N VAL A 151 4.40 -7.55 -2.04
CA VAL A 151 5.25 -7.98 -3.16
C VAL A 151 6.48 -8.70 -2.63
N ARG A 152 6.62 -9.98 -2.97
CA ARG A 152 7.76 -10.81 -2.60
C ARG A 152 8.75 -10.89 -3.76
N GLY A 153 10.01 -10.54 -3.53
CA GLY A 153 11.08 -10.68 -4.53
C GLY A 153 11.81 -12.03 -4.46
N PHE A 154 11.95 -12.72 -5.59
CA PHE A 154 12.74 -13.95 -5.70
C PHE A 154 14.07 -13.62 -6.35
N PHE A 155 15.17 -13.99 -5.71
CA PHE A 155 16.51 -13.59 -6.12
C PHE A 155 17.38 -14.78 -6.51
N GLU A 156 18.27 -14.57 -7.46
CA GLU A 156 19.36 -15.49 -7.77
C GLU A 156 20.47 -15.39 -6.71
N GLU A 157 21.37 -16.36 -6.67
CA GLU A 157 22.58 -16.32 -5.81
C GLU A 157 23.45 -15.09 -6.10
N SER A 158 23.45 -14.61 -7.35
CA SER A 158 24.12 -13.38 -7.78
C SER A 158 23.55 -12.11 -7.13
N GLY A 159 22.37 -12.20 -6.50
CA GLY A 159 21.63 -11.06 -5.97
C GLY A 159 20.73 -10.36 -6.98
N ARG A 160 20.63 -10.85 -8.22
CA ARG A 160 19.71 -10.33 -9.24
C ARG A 160 18.26 -10.75 -8.95
N LEU A 161 17.31 -9.84 -9.16
CA LEU A 161 15.89 -10.14 -9.03
C LEU A 161 15.43 -11.03 -10.20
N LYS A 162 15.03 -12.26 -9.88
CA LYS A 162 14.62 -13.29 -10.83
C LYS A 162 13.12 -13.26 -11.13
N SER A 163 12.31 -13.01 -10.11
CA SER A 163 10.85 -13.00 -10.23
C SER A 163 10.23 -12.23 -9.06
N VAL A 164 8.94 -11.96 -9.14
CA VAL A 164 8.14 -11.39 -8.06
C VAL A 164 6.83 -12.14 -7.92
N GLY A 165 6.31 -12.23 -6.69
CA GLY A 165 5.00 -12.79 -6.38
C GLY A 165 4.18 -11.81 -5.53
N ILE A 166 2.85 -11.98 -5.57
CA ILE A 166 1.92 -11.16 -4.78
C ILE A 166 1.49 -11.93 -3.52
N THR A 167 1.43 -11.23 -2.39
CA THR A 167 1.02 -11.78 -1.08
C THR A 167 -0.31 -11.17 -0.61
N CYS A 168 -0.92 -11.77 0.41
CA CYS A 168 -2.17 -11.28 1.02
C CYS A 168 -2.05 -9.85 1.54
N ALA A 169 -0.86 -9.45 1.98
CA ALA A 169 -0.59 -8.11 2.50
C ALA A 169 -0.80 -6.97 1.50
N LEU A 170 -0.87 -7.25 0.19
CA LEU A 170 -1.06 -6.20 -0.83
C LEU A 170 -2.37 -5.41 -0.63
N CYS A 171 -3.44 -6.09 -0.25
CA CYS A 171 -4.78 -5.48 -0.17
C CYS A 171 -5.26 -5.22 1.25
N HIS A 172 -4.69 -5.92 2.25
CA HIS A 172 -5.20 -5.94 3.62
C HIS A 172 -4.19 -5.45 4.67
N SER A 173 -3.14 -4.75 4.25
CA SER A 173 -2.19 -4.13 5.17
C SER A 173 -2.36 -2.63 5.27
N THR A 174 -2.26 -2.16 6.51
CA THR A 174 -1.96 -0.75 6.82
C THR A 174 -0.45 -0.59 6.95
N VAL A 175 0.03 0.62 6.68
CA VAL A 175 1.40 1.06 7.01
C VAL A 175 1.31 2.47 7.58
N ASP A 176 2.39 2.94 8.17
CA ASP A 176 2.57 4.30 8.64
C ASP A 176 3.72 5.00 7.89
N ASP A 177 3.81 6.33 8.05
CA ASP A 177 4.77 7.19 7.35
C ASP A 177 6.05 7.41 8.19
N SER A 178 6.61 6.33 8.76
CA SER A 178 7.72 6.37 9.73
C SER A 178 9.02 6.99 9.21
N PHE A 179 9.28 6.94 7.90
CA PHE A 179 10.48 7.49 7.27
C PHE A 179 10.15 8.64 6.31
N SER A 180 8.99 8.61 5.64
CA SER A 180 8.46 9.63 4.70
C SER A 180 7.02 9.24 4.32
N PRO A 181 6.17 10.09 3.71
CA PRO A 181 4.83 9.66 3.28
C PRO A 181 4.86 8.36 2.44
N GLY A 182 4.24 7.31 2.97
CA GLY A 182 4.16 5.95 2.41
C GLY A 182 5.32 4.99 2.73
N ILE A 183 6.36 5.42 3.46
CA ILE A 183 7.49 4.59 3.92
C ILE A 183 7.80 4.74 5.41
#